data_AF-A0A395JPE3-F1
#
_entry.id   AF-A0A395JPE3-F1
#
_cell.length_a   1.000
_cell.length_b   1.000
_cell.length_c   1.000
_cell.angle_alpha   90.00
_cell.angle_beta   90.00
_cell.angle_gamma   90.00
#
_symmetry.space_group_name_H-M   'P 1'
#
loop_
_entity.id
_entity.type
_entity.pdbx_description
1 polymer ?
#
loop_
_entity_poly.entity_id
_entity_poly.type
_entity_poly.pdbx_seq_one_letter_code
_entity_poly.pdbx_strand_id
1 'polypeptide(L)'
;MKKITLDHVERLSRGKKSGANIGSRSVGHHLRPHERTQFQRALRKGFLEISEQDRANLWHIWEKASSAQQRNFLVLIKDTEKNKGTIYLNNHVFSCDSLANAKQQVRRLAEQTETPI
;
A
#
# COMPACT_ATOMS: atom_id res chain seq x y z
N MET A 1 13.27 15.14 11.95
CA MET A 1 11.99 14.59 11.45
C MET A 1 11.45 13.58 12.46
N LYS A 2 10.17 13.62 12.83
CA LYS A 2 9.60 12.60 13.74
C LYS A 2 9.56 11.24 13.03
N LYS A 3 10.06 10.19 13.68
CA LYS A 3 10.02 8.82 13.15
C LYS A 3 8.55 8.37 13.04
N ILE A 4 8.12 8.03 11.83
CA ILE A 4 6.80 7.44 11.60
C ILE A 4 6.86 5.99 12.08
N THR A 5 5.87 5.55 12.86
CA THR A 5 5.78 4.19 13.38
C THR A 5 4.50 3.54 12.87
N LEU A 6 4.43 2.21 12.86
CA LEU A 6 3.22 1.49 12.46
C LEU A 6 2.03 1.79 13.37
N ASP A 7 2.25 1.99 14.67
CA ASP A 7 1.18 2.40 15.61
C ASP A 7 0.57 3.76 15.24
N HIS A 8 1.40 4.73 14.81
CA HIS A 8 0.88 6.01 14.32
C HIS A 8 -0.03 5.82 13.09
N VAL A 9 0.35 4.94 12.17
CA VAL A 9 -0.41 4.61 10.96
C VAL A 9 -1.70 3.87 11.31
N GLU A 10 -1.65 2.94 12.26
CA GLU A 10 -2.82 2.19 12.72
C GLU A 10 -3.86 3.10 13.39
N ARG A 11 -3.42 4.04 14.24
CA ARG A 11 -4.32 5.05 14.83
C ARG A 11 -4.97 5.89 13.73
N LEU A 12 -4.17 6.35 12.76
CA LEU A 12 -4.66 7.16 11.65
C LEU A 12 -5.67 6.40 10.78
N SER A 13 -5.42 5.12 10.49
CA SER A 13 -6.31 4.26 9.70
C SER A 13 -7.65 3.99 10.40
N ARG A 14 -7.71 4.18 11.72
CA ARG A 14 -8.93 4.12 12.55
C ARG A 14 -9.61 5.49 12.71
N GLY A 15 -9.13 6.53 12.02
CA GLY A 15 -9.64 7.89 12.17
C GLY A 15 -9.24 8.57 13.49
N LYS A 16 -8.28 8.02 14.23
CA LYS A 16 -7.77 8.57 15.49
C LYS A 16 -6.57 9.46 15.23
N LYS A 17 -6.30 10.39 16.15
CA LYS A 17 -5.07 11.20 16.11
C LYS A 17 -3.85 10.27 16.17
N SER A 18 -2.93 10.43 15.22
CA SER A 18 -1.70 9.64 15.17
C SER A 18 -0.68 10.05 16.25
N GLY A 19 -0.74 11.29 16.76
CA GLY A 19 0.24 11.84 17.72
C GLY A 19 1.54 12.35 17.07
N ALA A 20 1.78 11.98 15.80
CA ALA A 20 2.97 12.38 15.04
C ALA A 20 2.68 13.37 13.90
N ASN A 21 1.45 13.87 13.77
CA ASN A 21 1.01 14.76 12.67
C ASN A 21 1.29 14.21 11.27
N ILE A 22 1.24 12.88 11.11
CA ILE A 22 1.46 12.20 9.82
C ILE A 22 0.23 12.20 8.89
N GLY A 23 -0.91 12.72 9.36
CA GLY A 23 -2.14 12.81 8.58
C GLY A 23 -2.39 14.25 8.10
N SER A 24 -3.00 14.38 6.92
CA SER A 24 -3.51 15.67 6.42
C SER A 24 -5.02 15.74 6.60
N ARG A 25 -5.56 16.94 6.90
CA ARG A 25 -7.01 17.18 6.96
C ARG A 25 -7.67 17.13 5.59
N SER A 26 -6.93 17.43 4.52
CA SER A 26 -7.42 17.38 3.14
C SER A 26 -7.46 15.96 2.56
N VAL A 27 -6.90 14.97 3.27
CA VAL A 27 -6.75 13.60 2.77
C VAL A 27 -7.47 12.63 3.70
N GLY A 28 -8.35 11.81 3.15
CA GLY A 28 -8.99 10.74 3.90
C GLY A 28 -8.00 9.63 4.28
N HIS A 29 -7.95 9.27 5.55
CA HIS A 29 -7.09 8.18 6.06
C HIS A 29 -7.87 7.04 6.72
N HIS A 30 -9.14 7.26 7.07
CA HIS A 30 -9.95 6.25 7.75
C HIS A 30 -10.30 5.10 6.80
N LEU A 31 -9.95 3.87 7.20
CA LEU A 31 -10.25 2.63 6.50
C LEU A 31 -11.53 1.98 7.02
N ARG A 32 -12.41 1.62 6.10
CA ARG A 32 -13.58 0.75 6.29
C ARG A 32 -13.13 -0.67 6.64
N PRO A 33 -14.02 -1.53 7.18
CA PRO A 33 -13.67 -2.89 7.59
C PRO A 33 -13.03 -3.74 6.48
N HIS A 34 -13.55 -3.69 5.25
CA HIS A 34 -12.97 -4.42 4.11
C HIS A 34 -11.59 -3.88 3.71
N GLU A 35 -11.43 -2.55 3.64
CA GLU A 35 -10.15 -1.89 3.36
C GLU A 35 -9.10 -2.24 4.43
N ARG A 36 -9.52 -2.38 5.69
CA ARG A 36 -8.63 -2.80 6.79
C ARG A 36 -8.16 -4.24 6.61
N THR A 37 -9.04 -5.15 6.21
CA THR A 37 -8.65 -6.53 5.88
C THR A 37 -7.66 -6.56 4.72
N GLN A 38 -7.87 -5.73 3.70
CA GLN A 38 -6.97 -5.59 2.55
C GLN A 38 -5.61 -5.02 2.98
N PHE A 39 -5.60 -3.99 3.84
CA PHE A 39 -4.39 -3.42 4.42
C PHE A 39 -3.60 -4.44 5.26
N GLN A 40 -4.27 -5.23 6.11
CA GLN A 40 -3.61 -6.28 6.89
C GLN A 40 -3.02 -7.39 6.01
N ARG A 41 -3.70 -7.75 4.92
CA ARG A 41 -3.15 -8.66 3.91
C ARG A 41 -1.93 -8.04 3.23
N ALA A 42 -1.95 -6.74 2.93
CA ALA A 42 -0.82 -6.04 2.33
C ALA A 42 0.41 -6.03 3.25
N LEU A 43 0.22 -5.75 4.54
CA LEU A 43 1.31 -5.81 5.53
C LEU A 43 1.99 -7.18 5.58
N ARG A 44 1.21 -8.26 5.47
CA ARG A 44 1.72 -9.64 5.42
C ARG A 44 2.43 -9.98 4.12
N LYS A 45 1.93 -9.47 2.99
CA LYS A 45 2.46 -9.77 1.65
C LYS A 45 3.66 -8.88 1.26
N GLY A 46 3.83 -7.73 1.90
CA GLY A 46 4.82 -6.72 1.52
C GLY A 46 4.40 -5.83 0.35
N PHE A 47 3.17 -5.95 -0.15
CA PHE A 47 2.63 -5.08 -1.21
C PHE A 47 1.11 -4.93 -1.09
N LEU A 48 0.59 -3.80 -1.57
CA LEU A 48 -0.85 -3.54 -1.65
C LEU A 48 -1.42 -4.03 -2.98
N GLU A 49 -2.57 -4.69 -2.96
CA GLU A 49 -3.29 -5.11 -4.17
C GLU A 49 -4.66 -4.42 -4.16
N ILE A 50 -4.95 -3.60 -5.17
CA ILE A 50 -6.17 -2.78 -5.29
C ILE A 50 -6.72 -2.80 -6.73
N SER A 51 -7.91 -2.23 -6.95
CA SER A 51 -8.42 -1.82 -8.27
C SER A 51 -8.51 -0.29 -8.38
N GLU A 52 -8.78 0.25 -9.57
CA GLU A 52 -8.98 1.69 -9.75
C GLU A 52 -10.22 2.24 -9.01
N GLN A 53 -11.17 1.36 -8.66
CA GLN A 53 -12.39 1.73 -7.93
C GLN A 53 -12.16 1.82 -6.41
N ASP A 54 -11.05 1.27 -5.91
CA ASP A 54 -10.73 1.31 -4.49
C ASP A 54 -10.45 2.76 -4.05
N ARG A 55 -10.88 3.10 -2.84
CA ARG A 55 -10.72 4.47 -2.32
C ARG A 55 -9.25 4.79 -2.09
N ALA A 56 -8.86 6.02 -2.44
CA ALA A 56 -7.51 6.55 -2.23
C ALA A 56 -7.04 6.49 -0.76
N ASN A 57 -7.95 6.39 0.22
CA ASN A 57 -7.60 6.23 1.63
C ASN A 57 -6.65 5.04 1.86
N LEU A 58 -6.90 3.91 1.18
CA LEU A 58 -6.09 2.71 1.32
C LEU A 58 -4.68 2.92 0.76
N TRP A 59 -4.57 3.61 -0.37
CA TRP A 59 -3.30 4.05 -0.95
C TRP A 59 -2.50 4.92 0.01
N HIS A 60 -3.11 5.99 0.55
CA HIS A 60 -2.42 6.92 1.45
C HIS A 60 -1.98 6.27 2.77
N ILE A 61 -2.77 5.35 3.31
CA ILE A 61 -2.38 4.59 4.50
C ILE A 61 -1.23 3.65 4.18
N TRP A 62 -1.25 3.00 3.02
CA TRP A 62 -0.18 2.10 2.59
C TRP A 62 1.15 2.82 2.36
N GLU A 63 1.13 4.02 1.78
CA GLU A 63 2.31 4.87 1.62
C GLU A 63 2.97 5.17 2.98
N LYS A 64 2.17 5.56 3.97
CA LYS A 64 2.64 5.83 5.33
C LYS A 64 3.15 4.58 6.02
N ALA A 65 2.51 3.43 5.80
CA ALA A 65 2.95 2.14 6.33
C ALA A 65 4.32 1.74 5.74
N SER A 66 4.48 1.89 4.43
CA SER A 66 5.74 1.60 3.72
C SER A 66 6.88 2.45 4.27
N SER A 67 6.63 3.76 4.45
CA SER A 67 7.56 4.69 5.09
C SER A 67 7.89 4.28 6.54
N ALA A 68 6.89 3.87 7.32
CA ALA A 68 7.06 3.47 8.72
C ALA A 68 7.88 2.16 8.86
N GLN A 69 7.76 1.26 7.89
CA GLN A 69 8.49 -0.01 7.83
C GLN A 69 9.85 0.12 7.15
N GLN A 70 10.18 1.30 6.60
CA GLN A 70 11.36 1.52 5.75
C GLN A 70 11.43 0.53 4.58
N ARG A 71 10.26 0.22 4.00
CA ARG A 71 10.09 -0.66 2.85
C ARG A 71 9.73 0.16 1.61
N ASN A 72 9.96 -0.41 0.44
CA ASN A 72 9.51 0.18 -0.81
C ASN A 72 7.98 0.31 -0.84
N PHE A 73 7.51 1.40 -1.42
CA PHE A 73 6.10 1.59 -1.71
C PHE A 73 5.72 0.74 -2.92
N LEU A 74 5.14 -0.42 -2.67
CA LEU A 74 4.80 -1.40 -3.70
C LEU A 74 3.29 -1.63 -3.77
N VAL A 75 2.70 -1.37 -4.94
CA VAL A 75 1.25 -1.50 -5.20
C VAL A 75 1.02 -2.21 -6.53
N LEU A 76 0.06 -3.13 -6.56
CA LEU A 76 -0.53 -3.70 -7.76
C LEU A 76 -1.96 -3.18 -7.92
N ILE A 77 -2.20 -2.43 -9.00
CA ILE A 77 -3.53 -2.05 -9.46
C ILE A 77 -3.98 -3.09 -10.49
N LYS A 78 -5.12 -3.73 -10.23
CA LYS A 78 -5.70 -4.75 -11.11
C LYS A 78 -6.77 -4.14 -11.99
N ASP A 79 -6.67 -4.40 -13.29
CA ASP A 79 -7.77 -4.26 -14.25
C ASP A 79 -8.27 -5.67 -14.60
N THR A 80 -9.31 -6.12 -13.89
CA THR A 80 -9.89 -7.45 -14.09
C THR A 80 -10.66 -7.58 -15.39
N GLU A 81 -11.19 -6.48 -15.92
CA GLU A 81 -11.96 -6.48 -17.17
C GLU A 81 -11.02 -6.67 -18.37
N LYS A 82 -9.86 -6.01 -18.37
CA LYS A 82 -8.87 -6.13 -19.44
C LYS A 82 -7.83 -7.21 -19.18
N ASN A 83 -7.93 -7.93 -18.05
CA ASN A 83 -6.94 -8.89 -17.58
C ASN A 83 -5.52 -8.30 -17.51
N LYS A 84 -5.38 -7.02 -17.15
CA LYS A 84 -4.08 -6.32 -17.06
C LYS A 84 -3.77 -5.91 -15.63
N GLY A 85 -2.49 -5.67 -15.35
CA GLY A 85 -2.07 -5.16 -14.04
C GLY A 85 -1.02 -4.07 -14.18
N THR A 86 -1.11 -3.06 -13.31
CA THR A 86 -0.13 -1.98 -13.22
C THR A 86 0.54 -2.04 -11.85
N ILE A 87 1.87 -2.09 -11.84
CA ILE A 87 2.68 -2.15 -10.63
C ILE A 87 3.31 -0.78 -10.41
N TYR A 88 3.12 -0.23 -9.22
CA TYR A 88 3.83 0.94 -8.73
C TYR A 88 4.91 0.48 -7.76
N LEU A 89 6.15 0.86 -8.02
CA LEU A 89 7.29 0.66 -7.13
C LEU A 89 7.96 2.01 -6.92
N ASN A 90 7.70 2.63 -5.77
CA ASN A 90 8.12 3.98 -5.46
C ASN A 90 7.64 4.95 -6.57
N ASN A 91 8.58 5.50 -7.36
CA ASN A 91 8.31 6.44 -8.44
C ASN A 91 8.25 5.78 -9.83
N HIS A 92 8.37 4.45 -9.91
CA HIS A 92 8.36 3.70 -11.15
C HIS A 92 7.03 2.98 -11.34
N VAL A 93 6.55 2.99 -12.58
CA VAL A 93 5.29 2.35 -12.99
C VAL A 93 5.60 1.32 -14.06
N PHE A 94 5.07 0.10 -13.88
CA PHE A 94 5.21 -1.00 -14.82
C PHE A 94 3.83 -1.50 -15.21
N SER A 95 3.52 -1.52 -16.49
CA SER A 95 2.31 -2.15 -17.00
C SER A 95 2.62 -3.59 -17.41
N CYS A 96 1.73 -4.52 -17.07
CA CYS A 96 1.83 -5.92 -17.45
C CYS A 96 0.61 -6.31 -18.30
N ASP A 97 0.88 -7.07 -19.37
CA ASP A 97 -0.15 -7.50 -20.33
C ASP A 97 -1.11 -8.56 -19.78
N SER A 98 -0.75 -9.21 -18.66
CA SER A 98 -1.62 -10.15 -17.96
C SER A 98 -1.60 -9.95 -16.44
N LEU A 99 -2.75 -10.18 -15.79
CA LEU A 99 -2.84 -10.18 -14.32
C LEU A 99 -1.97 -11.26 -13.68
N ALA A 100 -1.81 -12.40 -14.35
CA ALA A 100 -0.96 -13.49 -13.86
C ALA A 100 0.50 -13.03 -13.76
N ASN A 101 1.01 -12.41 -14.83
CA ASN A 101 2.36 -11.87 -14.87
C ASN A 101 2.51 -10.74 -13.83
N ALA A 102 1.56 -9.82 -13.75
CA ALA A 102 1.59 -8.74 -12.77
C ALA A 102 1.67 -9.26 -11.32
N LYS A 103 0.88 -10.30 -10.98
CA LYS A 103 0.90 -10.94 -9.67
C LYS A 103 2.21 -11.66 -9.37
N GLN A 104 2.80 -12.34 -10.36
CA GLN A 104 4.09 -12.99 -10.19
C GLN A 104 5.21 -11.95 -9.99
N GLN A 105 5.21 -10.90 -10.82
CA GLN A 105 6.21 -9.84 -10.78
C GLN A 105 6.17 -9.06 -9.46
N VAL A 106 4.99 -8.67 -8.97
CA VAL A 106 4.88 -7.93 -7.70
C VAL A 106 5.32 -8.78 -6.50
N ARG A 107 5.06 -10.09 -6.51
CA ARG A 107 5.54 -11.01 -5.45
C ARG A 107 7.07 -11.08 -5.44
N ARG A 108 7.69 -11.26 -6.62
CA ARG A 108 9.14 -11.25 -6.76
C ARG A 108 9.76 -9.95 -6.23
N LEU A 109 9.15 -8.80 -6.54
CA LEU A 109 9.61 -7.50 -6.05
C LEU A 109 9.47 -7.37 -4.52
N ALA A 110 8.39 -7.89 -3.94
CA ALA A 110 8.18 -7.87 -2.50
C ALA A 110 9.22 -8.73 -1.76
N GLU A 111 9.53 -9.93 -2.28
CA GLU A 111 10.54 -10.83 -1.72
C GLU A 111 11.94 -10.21 -1.75
N GLN A 112 12.31 -9.52 -2.83
CA GLN A 112 13.62 -8.84 -2.95
C GLN A 112 13.83 -7.74 -1.91
N THR A 113 12.73 -7.11 -1.47
CA THR A 113 12.77 -6.04 -0.46
C THR A 113 12.83 -6.52 0.98
N GLU A 114 12.76 -7.83 1.23
CA GLU A 114 12.90 -8.40 2.57
C GLU A 114 14.35 -8.62 3.01
N THR A 115 15.34 -8.31 2.16
CA THR A 115 16.77 -8.39 2.52
C THR A 115 17.16 -7.18 3.37
N PRO A 116 17.47 -7.33 4.67
CA PRO A 116 17.97 -6.22 5.48
C PRO A 116 19.42 -5.91 5.06
N ILE A 117 19.75 -4.62 4.98
CA ILE A 117 21.14 -4.14 5.06
C ILE A 117 21.55 -4.19 6.54
#